data_AF-X7EDR4-F1
#
_entry.id   AF-X7EDR4-F1
#
_cell.length_a   1.000
_cell.length_b   1.000
_cell.length_c   1.000
_cell.angle_alpha   90.00
_cell.angle_beta   90.00
_cell.angle_gamma   90.00
#
_symmetry.space_group_name_H-M   'P 1'
#
loop_
_entity.id
_entity.type
_entity.pdbx_description
1 polymer ?
#
loop_
_entity_poly.entity_id
_entity_poly.type
_entity_poly.pdbx_seq_one_letter_code
_entity_poly.pdbx_strand_id
1 'polypeptide(L)' 'MTKKLVTTADFLRAYQDGLIGREDCMDGIGVHDYRAFSAALLGSGFHLPRGTDEEVAEEVAGALPLLRGRLVELGELR' A
#
# COMPACT_ATOMS: atom_id res chain seq x y z
N MET A 1 20.94 -23.81 14.94
CA MET A 1 20.13 -22.89 14.12
C MET A 1 19.90 -21.62 14.93
N THR A 2 20.46 -20.50 14.50
CA THR A 2 20.21 -19.18 15.10
C THR A 2 18.76 -18.80 14.78
N LYS A 3 17.90 -18.63 15.79
CA LYS A 3 16.54 -18.12 15.59
C LYS A 3 16.65 -16.70 15.03
N LYS A 4 16.30 -16.50 13.76
CA LYS A 4 16.17 -15.17 13.17
C LYS A 4 15.00 -14.50 13.89
N LEU A 5 15.27 -13.43 14.65
CA LEU A 5 14.21 -12.63 15.25
C LEU A 5 13.48 -11.94 14.10
N VAL A 6 12.16 -12.10 14.05
CA VAL A 6 11.30 -11.38 13.11
C VAL A 6 10.74 -10.16 13.86
N THR A 7 10.92 -8.98 13.29
CA THR A 7 10.56 -7.69 13.86
C THR A 7 9.52 -6.99 13.00
N THR A 8 8.88 -5.95 13.55
CA THR A 8 8.01 -5.05 12.80
C THR A 8 8.68 -4.50 11.54
N ALA A 9 9.96 -4.15 11.63
CA ALA A 9 10.74 -3.64 10.51
C ALA A 9 10.94 -4.69 9.41
N ASP A 10 11.00 -5.99 9.75
CA ASP A 10 11.12 -7.06 8.76
C ASP A 10 9.84 -7.20 7.94
N PHE A 11 8.67 -7.09 8.57
CA PHE A 11 7.39 -7.10 7.86
C PHE A 11 7.23 -5.86 6.97
N LEU A 12 7.51 -4.67 7.50
CA LEU A 12 7.42 -3.43 6.72
C LEU A 12 8.36 -3.43 5.51
N ARG A 13 9.58 -3.96 5.68
CA ARG A 13 10.54 -4.12 4.57
C ARG A 13 10.05 -5.15 3.55
N ALA A 14 9.60 -6.32 4.00
CA ALA A 14 9.08 -7.35 3.11
C ALA A 14 7.86 -6.85 2.31
N TYR A 15 7.01 -6.03 2.92
CA TYR A 15 5.88 -5.40 2.25
C TYR A 15 6.34 -4.36 1.22
N GLN A 16 7.28 -3.47 1.59
CA GLN A 16 7.85 -2.49 0.66
C GLN A 16 8.49 -3.17 -0.57
N ASP A 17 9.19 -4.28 -0.34
CA ASP A 17 9.88 -5.05 -1.37
C ASP A 17 8.91 -5.95 -2.17
N GLY A 18 7.60 -5.90 -1.88
CA GLY A 18 6.56 -6.66 -2.57
C GLY A 18 6.59 -8.17 -2.30
N LEU A 19 7.30 -8.62 -1.26
CA LEU A 19 7.47 -10.04 -0.91
C LEU A 19 6.27 -10.63 -0.18
N ILE A 20 5.48 -9.78 0.49
CA ILE A 20 4.27 -10.16 1.23
C ILE A 20 3.12 -9.21 0.90
N GLY A 21 1.89 -9.69 1.08
CA GLY A 21 0.70 -8.88 0.90
C GLY A 21 0.52 -7.86 2.03
N ARG A 22 -0.38 -6.90 1.80
CA ARG A 22 -0.78 -5.92 2.82
C ARG A 22 -1.32 -6.60 4.08
N GLU A 23 -2.18 -7.61 3.91
CA GLU A 23 -2.83 -8.31 5.04
C GLU A 23 -1.80 -9.07 5.88
N ASP A 24 -0.88 -9.80 5.24
CA ASP A 24 0.22 -10.48 5.93
C ASP A 24 1.11 -9.51 6.71
N CYS A 25 1.39 -8.34 6.12
CA CYS A 25 2.17 -7.31 6.80
C CYS A 25 1.41 -6.73 8.00
N MET A 26 0.13 -6.41 7.81
CA MET A 26 -0.76 -5.85 8.83
C MET A 26 -0.87 -6.78 10.05
N ASP A 27 -1.07 -8.07 9.82
CA ASP A 27 -1.09 -9.09 10.87
C ASP A 27 0.28 -9.23 11.54
N GLY A 28 1.37 -9.21 10.76
CA GLY A 28 2.74 -9.30 11.25
C GLY A 28 3.16 -8.16 12.17
N ILE A 29 2.53 -6.99 12.04
CA ILE A 29 2.79 -5.82 12.89
C ILE A 29 1.66 -5.51 13.89
N GLY A 30 0.58 -6.30 13.89
CA GLY A 30 -0.52 -6.19 14.85
C GLY A 30 -1.45 -5.00 14.64
N VAL A 31 -1.66 -4.55 13.40
CA VAL A 31 -2.67 -3.52 13.06
C VAL A 31 -3.68 -4.08 12.09
N HIS A 32 -4.96 -3.75 12.29
CA HIS A 32 -6.07 -4.30 11.51
C HIS A 32 -6.83 -3.25 10.70
N ASP A 33 -6.41 -1.98 10.76
CA ASP A 33 -6.97 -0.91 9.94
C ASP A 33 -5.91 -0.28 9.03
N TYR A 34 -6.34 0.08 7.81
CA TYR A 34 -5.44 0.60 6.79
C TYR A 34 -4.80 1.94 7.16
N ARG A 35 -5.50 2.76 7.96
CA ARG A 35 -5.01 4.10 8.33
C ARG A 35 -3.84 4.01 9.30
N ALA A 36 -3.96 3.19 10.34
CA ALA A 36 -2.88 2.92 11.28
C ALA A 36 -1.72 2.21 10.59
N PHE A 37 -2.01 1.26 9.69
CA PHE A 37 -1.01 0.60 8.87
C PHE A 37 -0.19 1.61 8.03
N SER A 38 -0.88 2.48 7.28
CA SER A 38 -0.23 3.51 6.46
C SER A 38 0.61 4.48 7.32
N ALA A 39 0.10 4.86 8.49
CA ALA A 39 0.85 5.70 9.42
C ALA A 39 2.11 5.01 9.96
N ALA A 40 2.04 3.71 10.29
CA ALA A 40 3.19 2.93 10.75
C ALA A 40 4.25 2.76 9.66
N LEU A 41 3.82 2.46 8.43
CA LEU A 41 4.69 2.30 7.26
C LEU A 41 5.44 3.61 6.96
N LEU A 42 4.71 4.70 6.74
CA LEU A 42 5.27 5.99 6.36
C LEU A 42 6.03 6.66 7.51
N GLY A 43 5.52 6.56 8.74
CA GLY A 43 6.16 7.11 9.94
C GLY A 43 7.49 6.43 10.28
N SER A 44 7.69 5.19 9.82
CA SER A 44 8.94 4.44 9.98
C SER A 44 9.89 4.60 8.79
N GLY A 45 9.54 5.42 7.79
CA GLY A 45 10.36 5.69 6.61
C GLY A 45 10.31 4.62 5.52
N PHE A 46 9.37 3.67 5.60
CA PHE A 46 9.12 2.69 4.54
C PHE A 46 8.12 3.24 3.52
N HIS A 47 8.11 2.65 2.33
CA HIS A 47 7.25 3.05 1.23
C HIS A 47 6.23 1.98 0.88
N LEU A 48 5.13 2.40 0.24
CA LEU A 48 4.22 1.46 -0.39
C LEU A 48 4.99 0.71 -1.50
N PRO A 49 4.79 -0.62 -1.63
CA PRO A 49 5.29 -1.33 -2.80
C PRO A 49 4.71 -0.66 -4.04
N ARG A 50 5.60 -0.28 -4.96
CA ARG A 50 5.17 0.12 -6.30
C ARG A 50 5.06 -1.14 -7.14
N GLY A 51 3.91 -1.32 -7.78
CA GLY A 51 3.78 -2.26 -8.87
C GLY A 51 4.71 -1.89 -10.01
N THR A 52 4.80 -2.77 -11.01
CA THR A 52 5.51 -2.47 -12.25
C THR A 52 4.85 -1.27 -12.94
N ASP A 53 5.57 -0.63 -13.87
CA ASP A 53 5.00 0.47 -14.65
C ASP A 53 3.72 0.03 -15.41
N GLU A 54 3.65 -1.23 -15.82
CA GLU A 54 2.47 -1.83 -16.44
C GLU A 54 1.29 -1.99 -15.47
N GLU A 55 1.52 -2.53 -14.27
CA GLU A 55 0.48 -2.67 -13.23
C GLU A 55 -0.06 -1.30 -12.80
N VAL A 56 0.83 -0.31 -12.65
CA VAL A 56 0.44 1.06 -12.33
C VAL A 56 -0.37 1.69 -13.45
N ALA A 57 0.02 1.47 -14.71
CA ALA A 57 -0.73 1.98 -15.86
C ALA A 57 -2.14 1.38 -15.93
N GLU A 58 -2.29 0.09 -15.64
CA GLU A 58 -3.59 -0.59 -15.58
C GLU A 58 -4.47 -0.05 -14.44
N GLU A 59 -3.93 0.08 -13.23
CA GLU A 59 -4.66 0.66 -12.09
C GLU A 59 -5.12 2.09 -12.38
N VAL A 60 -4.24 2.92 -12.93
CA VAL A 60 -4.55 4.31 -13.31
C VAL A 60 -5.64 4.33 -14.40
N ALA A 61 -5.54 3.47 -15.41
CA ALA A 61 -6.55 3.36 -16.46
C ALA A 61 -7.92 2.94 -15.91
N GLY A 62 -7.97 2.07 -14.90
CA GLY A 62 -9.20 1.67 -14.22
C GLY A 62 -9.79 2.76 -13.31
N ALA A 63 -8.94 3.50 -12.60
CA ALA A 63 -9.37 4.53 -11.65
C ALA A 63 -9.77 5.86 -12.30
N LEU A 64 -9.11 6.25 -13.41
CA LEU A 64 -9.32 7.53 -14.07
C LEU A 64 -10.78 7.79 -14.50
N PRO A 65 -11.51 6.85 -15.11
CA PRO A 65 -12.91 7.04 -15.45
C PRO A 65 -13.80 7.33 -14.24
N LEU A 66 -13.55 6.64 -13.12
CA LEU A 66 -14.30 6.82 -11.87
C LEU A 66 -14.06 8.22 -11.28
N LEU A 67 -12.79 8.63 -11.22
CA LEU A 67 -12.40 9.97 -10.77
C LEU A 67 -13.01 11.06 -11.66
N ARG A 68 -12.94 10.88 -12.98
CA ARG A 68 -13.53 11.83 -13.94
C ARG A 68 -15.04 11.94 -13.77
N GLY A 69 -15.74 10.81 -13.64
CA GLY A 69 -17.19 10.80 -13.40
C GLY A 69 -17.54 11.58 -12.14
N ARG A 70 -16.80 11.37 -11.04
CA ARG A 70 -17.05 12.11 -9.80
C ARG A 70 -16.76 13.61 -9.91
N LEU A 71 -15.75 14.01 -10.68
CA LEU A 71 -15.46 15.42 -10.93
C LEU A 71 -16.55 16.10 -11.78
N VAL A 72 -17.14 15.39 -12.74
CA VAL A 72 -18.29 15.89 -13.51
C VAL A 72 -19.51 16.09 -12.60
N GLU A 73 -19.80 15.13 -11.72
CA GLU A 73 -20.89 15.26 -10.73
C GLU A 73 -20.71 16.47 -9.80
N LEU A 74 -19.46 16.81 -9.47
CA LEU A 74 -19.11 17.97 -8.67
C LEU A 74 -19.08 19.28 -9.48
N GLY A 75 -19.23 19.22 -10.81
CA GLY A 75 -19.15 20.38 -11.71
C GLY A 75 -17.71 20.88 -11.94
N GLU A 76 -16.71 20.11 -11.52
CA GLU A 76 -15.27 20.42 -11.62
C GLU A 76 -14.69 20.06 -13.00
N LEU A 77 -15.41 19.24 -13.78
CA LEU A 77 -15.12 18.94 -15.17
C LEU A 77 -16.36 19.16 -16.03
N ARG A 78 -16.17 19.78 -17.21
CA ARG A 78 -17.21 20.00 -18.22
C ARG A 78 -17.27 18.86 -19.22
#